data_AF-A0A3C0G602-F1
#
_entry.id   AF-A0A3C0G602-F1
#
_cell.length_a   1.000
_cell.length_b   1.000
_cell.length_c   1.000
_cell.angle_alpha   90.00
_cell.angle_beta   90.00
_cell.angle_gamma   90.00
#
_symmetry.space_group_name_H-M   'P 1'
#
loop_
_entity.id
_entity.type
_entity.pdbx_description
1 polymer ?
#
loop_
_entity_poly.entity_id
_entity_poly.type
_entity_poly.pdbx_seq_one_letter_code
_entity_poly.pdbx_strand_id
1 'polypeptide(L)'
;SIFGLVTGTLTDQAAQVAAARATQYVPREGVRAALQTATQTGINPGSRLIFDKPNIRNFTFQFRLIATSQAEALVIEKIIKSFRKELYPATIDIGAGLPIGFKFPNVYKIEFNFKGGRLKVPKILFSHLRDMTTTINGASGVFHFDGQPTEVDITLIFQEYRALSRQDVLAGF
;
A
#
# COMPACT_ATOMS: atom_id res chain seq x y z
N SER A 1 2.57 53.21 -17.22
CA SER A 1 1.82 54.04 -16.25
C SER A 1 0.42 53.46 -16.16
N ILE A 2 0.03 52.65 -15.17
CA ILE A 2 -0.05 52.95 -13.74
C ILE A 2 -0.52 54.40 -13.56
N PHE A 3 -1.83 54.65 -13.45
CA PHE A 3 -2.42 55.78 -12.70
C PHE A 3 -3.94 55.76 -12.92
N GLY A 4 -4.69 55.56 -11.84
CA GLY A 4 -6.15 55.59 -11.84
C GLY A 4 -6.79 54.94 -10.61
N LEU A 5 -6.15 55.06 -9.44
CA LEU A 5 -6.70 54.63 -8.16
C LEU A 5 -7.73 55.70 -7.72
N VAL A 6 -8.99 55.47 -8.04
CA VAL A 6 -10.12 56.28 -7.58
C VAL A 6 -10.46 55.89 -6.14
N THR A 7 -9.99 56.75 -5.24
CA THR A 7 -10.57 57.19 -3.96
C THR A 7 -11.81 56.46 -3.44
N GLY A 8 -11.69 55.85 -2.25
CA GLY A 8 -12.85 55.52 -1.41
C GLY A 8 -12.51 54.59 -0.25
N THR A 9 -12.33 55.17 0.95
CA THR A 9 -12.25 54.49 2.27
C THR A 9 -11.14 53.44 2.43
N LEU A 10 -9.95 53.93 2.79
CA LEU A 10 -8.86 53.15 3.37
C LEU A 10 -9.32 52.61 4.73
N THR A 11 -9.82 51.37 4.75
CA THR A 11 -9.98 50.60 5.98
C THR A 11 -8.60 50.21 6.51
N ASP A 12 -8.37 50.38 7.81
CA ASP A 12 -7.12 50.06 8.53
C ASP A 12 -6.48 48.73 8.13
N GLN A 13 -7.29 47.77 7.67
CA GLN A 13 -6.88 46.44 7.23
C GLN A 13 -6.08 46.45 5.92
N ALA A 14 -6.37 47.36 4.98
CA ALA A 14 -5.63 47.44 3.72
C ALA A 14 -4.22 48.02 3.91
N ALA A 15 -4.09 49.00 4.80
CA ALA A 15 -2.79 49.58 5.18
C ALA A 15 -1.92 48.55 5.94
N GLN A 16 -2.52 47.76 6.84
CA GLN A 16 -1.83 46.69 7.56
C GLN A 16 -1.33 45.58 6.63
N VAL A 17 -2.13 45.16 5.63
CA VAL A 17 -1.73 44.14 4.66
C VAL A 17 -0.64 44.64 3.72
N ALA A 18 -0.68 45.91 3.32
CA ALA A 18 0.37 46.52 2.50
C ALA A 18 1.71 46.63 3.25
N ALA A 19 1.68 47.03 4.54
CA ALA A 19 2.85 47.08 5.40
C ALA A 19 3.45 45.68 5.64
N ALA A 20 2.61 44.66 5.85
CA ALA A 20 3.03 43.28 6.02
C ALA A 20 3.65 42.66 4.74
N ARG A 21 3.28 43.16 3.56
CA ARG A 21 3.90 42.76 2.28
C ARG A 21 5.22 43.47 2.04
N ALA A 22 5.35 44.74 2.40
CA ALA A 22 6.58 45.51 2.24
C ALA A 22 7.75 44.94 3.08
N THR A 23 7.46 44.36 4.24
CA THR A 23 8.47 43.71 5.10
C THR A 23 9.02 42.40 4.54
N GLN A 24 8.41 41.82 3.49
CA GLN A 24 8.95 40.65 2.80
C GLN A 24 10.15 40.98 1.90
N TYR A 25 10.32 42.26 1.53
CA TYR A 25 11.45 42.74 0.71
C TYR A 25 12.59 43.37 1.52
N VAL A 26 12.48 43.40 2.86
CA VAL A 26 13.54 43.91 3.75
C VAL A 26 14.41 42.72 4.23
N PRO A 27 15.68 42.62 3.80
CA PRO A 27 16.52 41.46 4.07
C PRO A 27 17.18 41.60 5.45
N ARG A 28 16.42 41.43 6.53
CA ARG A 28 16.96 41.25 7.89
C ARG A 28 16.10 40.25 8.67
N GLU A 29 16.56 38.99 8.72
CA GLU A 29 15.87 37.86 9.36
C GLU A 29 15.46 38.13 10.82
N GLY A 30 16.25 38.92 11.56
CA GLY A 30 15.98 39.24 12.97
C GLY A 30 14.73 40.10 13.22
N VAL A 31 14.30 40.92 12.26
CA VAL A 31 13.10 41.78 12.42
C VAL A 31 11.82 41.01 12.07
N ARG A 32 11.91 40.01 11.17
CA ARG A 32 10.77 39.17 10.79
C ARG A 32 10.32 38.27 11.95
N ALA A 33 11.26 37.73 12.72
CA ALA A 33 10.95 36.92 13.90
C ALA A 33 10.28 37.73 15.03
N ALA A 34 10.73 38.96 15.27
CA ALA A 34 10.16 39.83 16.29
C ALA A 34 8.72 40.30 15.97
N LEU A 35 8.41 40.55 14.69
CA LEU A 35 7.07 40.94 14.24
C LEU A 35 6.07 39.78 14.23
N GLN A 36 6.50 38.55 13.96
CA GLN A 36 5.64 37.35 14.02
C GLN A 36 5.20 37.04 15.45
N THR A 37 6.06 37.27 16.45
CA THR A 37 5.70 37.12 17.87
C THR A 37 4.74 38.20 18.35
N ALA A 38 4.88 39.44 17.87
CA ALA A 38 4.04 40.56 18.28
C ALA A 38 2.63 40.54 17.68
N THR A 39 2.44 39.91 16.51
CA THR A 39 1.14 39.91 15.82
C THR A 39 0.29 38.66 16.05
N GLN A 40 0.83 37.60 16.68
CA GLN A 40 0.13 36.31 16.93
C GLN A 40 -0.62 35.69 15.73
N THR A 41 -0.43 36.23 14.52
CA THR A 41 -1.07 35.75 13.30
C THR A 41 -0.06 34.91 12.54
N GLY A 42 -0.03 33.63 12.87
CA GLY A 42 0.50 32.62 11.96
C GLY A 42 -0.46 32.50 10.78
N ILE A 43 0.04 32.70 9.56
CA ILE A 43 -0.70 32.35 8.35
C ILE A 43 -0.87 30.83 8.40
N ASN A 44 -2.08 30.34 8.68
CA ASN A 44 -2.44 28.94 8.50
C ASN A 44 -2.34 28.66 6.99
N PRO A 45 -1.28 27.99 6.50
CA PRO A 45 -1.23 27.63 5.10
C PRO A 45 -2.23 26.49 4.96
N GLY A 46 -3.45 26.82 4.50
CA GLY A 46 -4.49 25.84 4.22
C GLY A 46 -3.98 24.82 3.20
N SER A 47 -3.39 23.75 3.69
CA SER A 47 -2.85 22.66 2.90
C SER A 47 -4.03 21.84 2.37
N ARG A 48 -4.59 22.28 1.25
CA ARG A 48 -5.49 21.44 0.46
C ARG A 48 -4.67 20.25 -0.04
N LEU A 49 -4.87 19.09 0.57
CA LEU A 49 -4.28 17.84 0.09
C LEU A 49 -4.82 17.57 -1.32
N ILE A 50 -3.93 17.60 -2.31
CA ILE A 50 -4.26 17.21 -3.67
C ILE A 50 -4.38 15.68 -3.66
N PHE A 51 -5.57 15.18 -4.00
CA PHE A 51 -5.79 13.75 -4.19
C PHE A 51 -5.12 13.31 -5.49
N ASP A 52 -4.11 12.44 -5.41
CA ASP A 52 -3.38 11.89 -6.56
C ASP A 52 -4.07 10.62 -7.11
N LYS A 53 -4.14 9.57 -6.28
CA LYS A 53 -4.75 8.30 -6.65
C LYS A 53 -5.19 7.48 -5.43
N PRO A 54 -6.25 6.68 -5.54
CA PRO A 54 -6.63 5.73 -4.50
C PRO A 54 -5.57 4.64 -4.34
N ASN A 55 -5.35 4.21 -3.10
CA ASN A 55 -4.40 3.14 -2.82
C ASN A 55 -4.96 1.78 -3.29
N ILE A 56 -4.06 0.91 -3.74
CA ILE A 56 -4.38 -0.49 -4.07
C ILE A 56 -4.38 -1.28 -2.76
N ARG A 57 -5.40 -2.13 -2.54
CA ARG A 57 -5.48 -2.93 -1.31
C ARG A 57 -4.48 -4.08 -1.34
N ASN A 58 -3.91 -4.35 -0.17
CA ASN A 58 -3.12 -5.54 0.10
C ASN A 58 -3.85 -6.43 1.10
N PHE A 59 -3.77 -7.74 0.90
CA PHE A 59 -4.34 -8.75 1.78
C PHE A 59 -3.26 -9.70 2.26
N THR A 60 -3.19 -9.89 3.57
CA THR A 60 -2.27 -10.84 4.19
C THR A 60 -3.05 -12.04 4.70
N PHE A 61 -2.73 -13.22 4.19
CA PHE A 61 -3.25 -14.49 4.70
C PHE A 61 -2.17 -15.21 5.47
N GLN A 62 -2.48 -15.60 6.70
CA GLN A 62 -1.60 -16.35 7.57
C GLN A 62 -2.22 -17.71 7.84
N PHE A 63 -1.51 -18.76 7.48
CA PHE A 63 -1.93 -20.14 7.68
C PHE A 63 -0.88 -20.87 8.51
N ARG A 64 -1.34 -21.60 9.52
CA ARG A 64 -0.52 -22.52 10.29
C ARG A 64 -0.91 -23.93 9.92
N LEU A 65 -0.02 -24.61 9.23
CA LEU A 65 -0.24 -25.94 8.68
C LEU A 65 0.48 -26.94 9.58
N ILE A 66 -0.29 -27.80 10.25
CA ILE A 66 0.23 -28.83 11.15
C ILE A 66 -0.01 -30.18 10.49
N ALA A 67 1.05 -30.90 10.17
CA ALA A 67 0.97 -32.23 9.59
C ALA A 67 0.81 -33.27 10.70
N THR A 68 -0.25 -34.07 10.64
CA THR A 68 -0.44 -35.21 11.55
C THR A 68 0.13 -36.51 10.98
N SER A 69 0.39 -36.54 9.68
CA SER A 69 0.97 -37.68 8.98
C SER A 69 1.95 -37.25 7.88
N GLN A 70 2.81 -38.17 7.46
CA GLN A 70 3.75 -37.98 6.35
C GLN A 70 3.02 -37.61 5.04
N ALA A 71 1.85 -38.20 4.79
CA ALA A 71 1.07 -37.90 3.60
C ALA A 71 0.56 -36.45 3.59
N GLU A 72 0.17 -35.92 4.75
CA GLU A 72 -0.24 -34.52 4.90
C GLU A 72 0.93 -33.56 4.74
N ALA A 73 2.10 -33.90 5.29
CA ALA A 73 3.31 -33.10 5.13
C ALA A 73 3.72 -32.96 3.64
N LEU A 74 3.58 -34.02 2.84
CA LEU A 74 3.78 -33.97 1.38
C LEU A 74 2.75 -33.07 0.68
N VAL A 75 1.52 -33.01 1.16
CA VAL A 75 0.49 -32.12 0.62
C VAL A 75 0.84 -30.67 0.94
N ILE A 76 1.30 -30.38 2.17
CA ILE A 76 1.76 -29.05 2.56
C ILE A 76 2.93 -28.60 1.67
N GLU A 77 3.91 -29.47 1.44
CA GLU A 77 5.03 -29.18 0.55
C GLU A 77 4.56 -28.83 -0.88
N LYS A 78 3.60 -29.59 -1.42
CA LYS A 78 3.01 -29.30 -2.74
C LYS A 78 2.31 -27.95 -2.78
N ILE A 79 1.53 -27.61 -1.75
CA ILE A 79 0.86 -26.31 -1.64
C ILE A 79 1.89 -25.18 -1.66
N ILE A 80 2.96 -25.30 -0.87
CA ILE A 80 4.03 -24.31 -0.81
C ILE A 80 4.70 -24.15 -2.17
N LYS A 81 5.03 -25.27 -2.84
CA LYS A 81 5.63 -25.25 -4.18
C LYS A 81 4.72 -24.58 -5.20
N SER A 82 3.41 -24.80 -5.15
CA SER A 82 2.45 -24.16 -6.06
C SER A 82 2.44 -22.64 -5.91
N PHE A 83 2.42 -22.10 -4.68
CA PHE A 83 2.50 -20.65 -4.48
C PHE A 83 3.86 -20.08 -4.88
N ARG A 84 4.96 -20.76 -4.53
CA ARG A 84 6.31 -20.33 -4.94
C ARG A 84 6.48 -20.30 -6.46
N LYS A 85 5.87 -21.25 -7.18
CA LYS A 85 5.93 -21.31 -8.65
C LYS A 85 5.30 -20.07 -9.30
N GLU A 86 4.21 -19.58 -8.74
CA GLU A 86 3.52 -18.39 -9.24
C GLU A 86 4.07 -17.07 -8.66
N LEU A 87 4.97 -17.13 -7.68
CA LEU A 87 5.67 -15.93 -7.19
C LEU A 87 6.78 -15.49 -8.18
N TYR A 88 7.45 -16.45 -8.81
CA TYR A 88 8.56 -16.18 -9.71
C TYR A 88 8.10 -16.22 -11.18
N PRO A 89 8.51 -15.25 -12.01
CA PRO A 89 8.16 -15.24 -13.43
C PRO A 89 8.83 -16.39 -14.18
N ALA A 90 8.18 -16.89 -15.23
CA ALA A 90 8.80 -17.86 -16.13
C ALA A 90 9.78 -17.15 -17.07
N THR A 91 10.93 -17.75 -17.33
CA THR A 91 11.88 -17.25 -18.33
C THR A 91 11.41 -17.62 -19.74
N ILE A 92 11.55 -16.70 -20.68
CA ILE A 92 11.36 -16.96 -22.11
C ILE A 92 12.74 -17.10 -22.74
N ASP A 93 13.10 -18.33 -23.11
CA ASP A 93 14.38 -18.65 -23.72
C ASP A 93 14.18 -18.90 -25.23
N ILE A 94 14.95 -18.23 -26.08
CA ILE A 94 14.90 -18.41 -27.56
C ILE A 94 16.07 -19.29 -28.04
N GLY A 95 16.49 -20.25 -27.21
CA GLY A 95 17.66 -21.10 -27.44
C GLY A 95 18.96 -20.49 -26.89
N ALA A 96 19.91 -21.37 -26.55
CA ALA A 96 21.21 -21.07 -25.92
C ALA A 96 21.21 -20.65 -24.43
N GLY A 97 20.10 -20.82 -23.69
CA GLY A 97 20.07 -20.64 -22.23
C GLY A 97 20.18 -19.19 -21.76
N LEU A 98 19.98 -18.22 -22.66
CA LEU A 98 19.93 -16.80 -22.33
C LEU A 98 18.46 -16.34 -22.21
N PRO A 99 17.98 -15.95 -21.02
CA PRO A 99 16.62 -15.47 -20.85
C PRO A 99 16.45 -14.10 -21.51
N ILE A 100 15.63 -14.04 -22.56
CA ILE A 100 15.38 -12.82 -23.35
C ILE A 100 14.21 -12.02 -22.77
N GLY A 101 13.45 -12.60 -21.84
CA GLY A 101 12.43 -11.89 -21.09
C GLY A 101 11.79 -12.73 -19.99
N PHE A 102 10.97 -12.06 -19.19
CA PHE A 102 10.19 -12.66 -18.12
C PHE A 102 8.71 -12.65 -18.49
N LYS A 103 8.05 -13.80 -18.38
CA LYS A 103 6.59 -13.88 -18.42
C LYS A 103 6.05 -13.61 -17.02
N PHE A 104 5.25 -12.56 -16.88
CA PHE A 104 4.61 -12.20 -15.62
C PHE A 104 3.77 -13.37 -15.07
N PRO A 105 3.76 -13.55 -13.73
CA PRO A 105 2.98 -14.60 -13.09
C PRO A 105 1.47 -14.38 -13.24
N ASN A 106 0.71 -15.44 -13.05
CA ASN A 106 -0.74 -15.39 -13.18
C ASN A 106 -1.38 -14.57 -12.05
N VAL A 107 -2.57 -14.05 -12.33
CA VAL A 107 -3.46 -13.46 -11.30
C VAL A 107 -4.25 -14.55 -10.58
N TYR A 108 -4.44 -14.35 -9.28
CA TYR A 108 -5.29 -15.20 -8.45
C TYR A 108 -6.70 -14.65 -8.35
N LYS A 109 -7.68 -15.55 -8.38
CA LYS A 109 -9.06 -15.28 -7.98
C LYS A 109 -9.26 -15.89 -6.59
N ILE A 110 -9.42 -15.05 -5.58
CA ILE A 110 -9.59 -15.49 -4.19
C ILE A 110 -11.08 -15.39 -3.84
N GLU A 111 -11.69 -16.51 -3.49
CA GLU A 111 -13.10 -16.60 -3.12
C GLU A 111 -13.25 -17.30 -1.78
N PHE A 112 -14.06 -16.70 -0.92
CA PHE A 112 -14.34 -17.23 0.41
C PHE A 112 -15.61 -18.08 0.37
N ASN A 113 -15.47 -19.38 0.63
CA ASN A 113 -16.58 -20.31 0.68
C ASN A 113 -16.87 -20.72 2.12
N PHE A 114 -18.14 -20.74 2.51
CA PHE A 114 -18.60 -21.22 3.81
C PHE A 114 -19.77 -22.18 3.63
N LYS A 115 -19.69 -23.33 4.30
CA LYS A 115 -20.74 -24.35 4.23
C LYS A 115 -21.99 -23.85 4.98
N GLY A 116 -23.09 -23.65 4.26
CA GLY A 116 -24.37 -23.25 4.84
C GLY A 116 -24.62 -21.74 4.91
N GLY A 117 -23.79 -20.91 4.26
CA GLY A 117 -24.03 -19.47 4.22
C GLY A 117 -23.06 -18.70 3.33
N ARG A 118 -23.26 -17.38 3.25
CA ARG A 118 -22.31 -16.47 2.59
C ARG A 118 -21.47 -15.79 3.66
N LEU A 119 -20.15 -15.79 3.48
CA LEU A 119 -19.25 -14.99 4.32
C LEU A 119 -19.57 -13.51 4.10
N LYS A 120 -19.76 -12.78 5.20
CA LYS A 120 -20.00 -11.32 5.19
C LYS A 120 -18.68 -10.56 5.13
N VAL A 121 -17.83 -10.93 4.18
CA VAL A 121 -16.54 -10.29 3.93
C VAL A 121 -16.55 -9.66 2.54
N PRO A 122 -15.87 -8.53 2.33
CA PRO A 122 -15.70 -7.96 1.00
C PRO A 122 -15.04 -8.95 0.06
N LYS A 123 -15.46 -8.94 -1.20
CA LYS A 123 -14.83 -9.72 -2.25
C LYS A 123 -13.45 -9.15 -2.57
N ILE A 124 -12.54 -10.02 -2.99
CA ILE A 124 -11.21 -9.61 -3.40
C ILE A 124 -11.19 -9.57 -4.92
N LEU A 125 -10.71 -8.48 -5.51
CA LEU A 125 -10.45 -8.44 -6.95
C LEU A 125 -9.33 -9.40 -7.31
N PHE A 126 -9.14 -9.66 -8.61
CA PHE A 126 -7.98 -10.41 -9.06
C PHE A 126 -6.69 -9.83 -8.47
N SER A 127 -5.87 -10.68 -7.87
CA SER A 127 -4.72 -10.24 -7.09
C SER A 127 -3.47 -11.01 -7.47
N HIS A 128 -2.33 -10.34 -7.46
CA HIS A 128 -1.03 -10.97 -7.62
C HIS A 128 -0.46 -11.35 -6.27
N LEU A 129 0.20 -12.50 -6.19
CA LEU A 129 1.02 -12.84 -5.03
C LEU A 129 2.28 -11.96 -5.07
N ARG A 130 2.44 -11.09 -4.08
CA ARG A 130 3.58 -10.16 -3.98
C ARG A 130 4.72 -10.74 -3.17
N ASP A 131 4.38 -11.44 -2.10
CA ASP A 131 5.36 -12.04 -1.20
C ASP A 131 4.79 -13.29 -0.53
N MET A 132 5.69 -14.21 -0.21
CA MET A 132 5.39 -15.43 0.53
C MET A 132 6.54 -15.72 1.49
N THR A 133 6.24 -15.68 2.79
CA THR A 133 7.16 -16.11 3.84
C THR A 133 6.72 -17.48 4.36
N THR A 134 7.70 -18.38 4.53
CA THR A 134 7.46 -19.72 5.10
C THR A 134 8.42 -19.92 6.27
N THR A 135 7.86 -20.20 7.43
CA THR A 135 8.60 -20.54 8.64
C THR A 135 8.34 -22.00 8.97
N ILE A 136 9.41 -22.77 9.11
CA ILE A 136 9.35 -24.20 9.37
C ILE A 136 9.61 -24.42 10.86
N ASN A 137 8.77 -25.23 11.50
CA ASN A 137 9.01 -25.73 12.85
C ASN A 137 9.28 -24.59 13.86
N GLY A 138 8.48 -23.52 13.81
CA GLY A 138 8.72 -22.29 14.56
C GLY A 138 8.76 -22.47 16.09
N ALA A 139 8.04 -23.47 16.61
CA ALA A 139 7.99 -23.76 18.04
C ALA A 139 8.97 -24.85 18.51
N SER A 140 9.36 -25.80 17.64
CA SER A 140 10.14 -26.98 18.04
C SER A 140 10.84 -27.61 16.84
N GLY A 141 12.13 -27.96 16.97
CA GLY A 141 12.96 -28.55 15.90
C GLY A 141 12.67 -30.01 15.56
N VAL A 142 11.43 -30.47 15.71
CA VAL A 142 11.02 -31.86 15.49
C VAL A 142 10.57 -32.06 14.04
N PHE A 143 11.07 -33.14 13.45
CA PHE A 143 10.73 -33.57 12.10
C PHE A 143 10.06 -34.95 12.16
N HIS A 144 9.27 -35.27 11.14
CA HIS A 144 8.83 -36.63 10.89
C HIS A 144 10.04 -37.53 10.62
N PHE A 145 9.84 -38.85 10.72
CA PHE A 145 10.91 -39.84 10.54
C PHE A 145 11.66 -39.71 9.20
N ASP A 146 10.99 -39.19 8.18
CA ASP A 146 11.53 -38.96 6.83
C ASP A 146 12.15 -37.57 6.63
N GLY A 147 12.22 -36.75 7.68
CA GLY A 147 12.79 -35.40 7.64
C GLY A 147 11.82 -34.31 7.23
N GLN A 148 10.53 -34.61 7.04
CA GLN A 148 9.52 -33.59 6.76
C GLN A 148 9.18 -32.76 8.02
N PRO A 149 8.87 -31.47 7.87
CA PRO A 149 8.50 -30.64 9.01
C PRO A 149 7.12 -31.04 9.55
N THR A 150 6.96 -30.89 10.86
CA THR A 150 5.69 -31.17 11.55
C THR A 150 4.76 -29.96 11.53
N GLU A 151 5.33 -28.76 11.54
CA GLU A 151 4.61 -27.49 11.51
C GLU A 151 5.23 -26.55 10.47
N VAL A 152 4.37 -25.91 9.67
CA VAL A 152 4.77 -24.89 8.70
C VAL A 152 3.81 -23.71 8.77
N ASP A 153 4.34 -22.55 9.13
CA ASP A 153 3.64 -21.27 9.06
C ASP A 153 3.88 -20.61 7.71
N ILE A 154 2.81 -20.19 7.06
CA ILE A 154 2.86 -19.50 5.77
C ILE A 154 2.17 -18.16 5.89
N THR A 155 2.87 -17.10 5.49
CA THR A 155 2.29 -15.77 5.28
C THR A 155 2.31 -15.44 3.80
N LEU A 156 1.14 -15.21 3.22
CA LEU A 156 0.95 -14.82 1.82
C LEU A 156 0.47 -13.37 1.76
N ILE A 157 1.14 -12.54 0.97
CA ILE A 157 0.76 -11.14 0.75
C ILE A 157 0.29 -11.00 -0.69
N PHE A 158 -0.99 -10.69 -0.86
CA PHE A 158 -1.62 -10.42 -2.15
C PHE A 158 -1.84 -8.92 -2.33
N GLN A 159 -1.67 -8.45 -3.56
CA GLN A 159 -2.00 -7.09 -3.97
C GLN A 159 -2.99 -7.14 -5.13
N GLU A 160 -4.09 -6.39 -5.03
CA GLU A 160 -5.06 -6.31 -6.12
C GLU A 160 -4.43 -5.66 -7.36
N TYR A 161 -4.89 -6.04 -8.57
CA TYR A 161 -4.29 -5.49 -9.80
C TYR A 161 -4.59 -4.00 -10.03
N ARG A 162 -5.62 -3.45 -9.36
CA ARG A 162 -6.02 -2.04 -9.45
C ARG A 162 -6.69 -1.55 -8.16
N ALA A 163 -6.80 -0.23 -8.03
CA ALA A 163 -7.57 0.38 -6.96
C ALA A 163 -9.09 0.26 -7.21
N LEU A 164 -9.85 0.24 -6.11
CA LEU A 164 -11.31 0.16 -6.16
C LEU A 164 -11.94 1.49 -6.59
N SER A 165 -12.98 1.38 -7.39
CA SER A 165 -13.93 2.46 -7.66
C SER A 165 -15.10 2.39 -6.69
N ARG A 166 -15.89 3.48 -6.62
CA ARG A 166 -17.13 3.49 -5.82
C ARG A 166 -18.10 2.39 -6.26
N GLN A 167 -18.14 2.11 -7.56
CA GLN A 167 -18.99 1.06 -8.15
C GLN A 167 -18.58 -0.33 -7.67
N ASP A 168 -17.27 -0.58 -7.54
CA ASP A 168 -16.77 -1.86 -7.02
C ASP A 168 -17.17 -2.07 -5.55
N VAL A 169 -17.07 -1.02 -4.73
CA VAL A 169 -17.51 -1.06 -3.32
C VAL A 169 -19.01 -1.36 -3.23
N LEU A 170 -19.83 -0.75 -4.08
CA LEU A 170 -21.27 -1.04 -4.14
C LEU A 170 -21.58 -2.48 -4.62
N ALA A 171 -20.72 -3.05 -5.47
CA ALA A 171 -20.80 -4.44 -5.91
C ALA A 171 -20.28 -5.45 -4.86
N GLY A 172 -19.75 -4.95 -3.73
CA GLY A 172 -19.31 -5.72 -2.59
C GLY A 172 -17.85 -6.19 -2.65
N PHE A 173 -16.99 -5.50 -3.39
CA PHE A 173 -15.53 -5.67 -3.36
C PHE A 173 -14.88 -4.83 -2.25
#